data_AF-A0A699WXU0-F1
#
_entry.id   AF-A0A699WXU0-F1
#
_cell.length_a   1.000
_cell.length_b   1.000
_cell.length_c   1.000
_cell.angle_alpha   90.00
_cell.angle_beta   90.00
_cell.angle_gamma   90.00
#
_symmetry.space_group_name_H-M   'P 1'
#
loop_
_entity.id
_entity.type
_entity.pdbx_description
1 polymer ?
#
loop_
_entity_poly.entity_id
_entity_poly.type
_entity_poly.pdbx_seq_one_letter_code
_entity_poly.pdbx_strand_id
1 'polypeptide(L)' 'DKSSIDEPPEVELKDLPPHLEYAFLERDDKLPFIIDKDLSVEEKAALIKVLKSHKKVIA' A
#
# COMPACT_ATOMS: atom_id res chain seq x y z
N ASP A 1 20.17 7.99 -23.25
CA ASP A 1 19.21 7.02 -22.69
C ASP A 1 19.64 6.60 -21.30
N LYS A 2 18.84 6.92 -20.28
CA LYS A 2 19.02 6.44 -18.90
C LYS A 2 17.64 6.18 -18.34
N SER A 3 17.10 5.01 -18.66
CA SER A 3 15.88 4.50 -18.05
C SER A 3 16.18 4.19 -16.59
N SER A 4 15.92 5.15 -15.71
CA SER A 4 15.78 4.92 -14.27
C SER A 4 14.49 4.14 -14.04
N ILE A 5 14.55 2.83 -14.28
CA ILE A 5 13.54 1.86 -13.88
C ILE A 5 14.35 0.67 -13.41
N ASP A 6 14.42 0.38 -12.11
CA ASP A 6 14.27 -1.03 -11.71
C ASP A 6 14.06 -1.30 -10.22
N GLU A 7 14.44 -0.41 -9.31
CA GLU A 7 14.27 -0.71 -7.88
C GLU A 7 13.34 0.31 -7.24
N PRO A 8 12.26 -0.13 -6.55
CA PRO A 8 11.60 0.78 -5.64
C PRO A 8 12.68 1.22 -4.65
N PRO A 9 12.70 2.49 -4.22
CA PRO A 9 13.52 2.83 -3.08
C PRO A 9 13.17 1.81 -1.99
N GLU A 10 14.16 1.22 -1.31
CA GLU A 10 13.91 0.52 -0.06
C GLU A 10 13.11 1.52 0.77
N VAL A 11 11.78 1.35 0.81
CA VAL A 11 10.91 2.27 1.51
C VAL A 11 11.25 1.99 2.96
N GLU A 12 12.10 2.83 3.54
CA GLU A 12 12.29 2.92 4.97
C GLU A 12 10.92 3.32 5.54
N LEU A 13 10.11 2.30 5.84
CA LEU A 13 8.81 2.46 6.48
C LEU A 13 9.09 3.20 7.78
N LYS A 14 8.62 4.45 7.85
CA LYS A 14 8.74 5.25 9.06
C LYS A 14 7.85 4.65 10.15
N ASP A 15 8.23 4.87 11.40
CA ASP A 15 7.38 4.54 12.53
C ASP A 15 6.03 5.23 12.39
N LEU A 16 4.97 4.43 12.41
CA LEU A 16 3.61 4.91 12.36
C LEU A 16 3.07 5.19 13.76
N PRO A 17 2.15 6.16 13.89
CA PRO A 17 1.29 6.25 15.06
C PRO A 17 0.65 4.90 15.40
N PRO A 18 0.37 4.60 16.68
CA PRO A 18 -0.08 3.28 17.12
C PRO A 18 -1.40 2.82 16.49
N HIS A 19 -2.26 3.76 16.09
CA HIS A 19 -3.55 3.50 15.42
C HIS A 19 -3.41 3.18 13.93
N LEU A 20 -2.22 3.35 13.33
CA LEU A 20 -1.99 3.10 11.92
C LEU A 20 -1.15 1.83 11.70
N GLU A 21 -1.39 1.20 10.55
CA GLU A 21 -0.74 -0.02 10.09
C GLU A 21 -0.42 0.08 8.61
N TYR A 22 0.70 -0.50 8.20
CA TYR A 22 1.02 -0.67 6.79
C TYR A 22 0.33 -1.91 6.23
N ALA A 23 -0.27 -1.77 5.07
CA ALA A 23 -0.86 -2.85 4.30
C ALA A 23 -0.36 -2.82 2.85
N PHE A 24 -0.38 -3.98 2.20
CA PHE A 24 0.12 -4.21 0.84
C PHE A 24 -0.99 -4.87 0.01
N LEU A 25 -1.17 -4.44 -1.24
CA LEU A 25 -2.33 -4.81 -2.07
C LEU A 25 -2.10 -6.21 -2.66
N GLU A 26 -0.83 -6.48 -2.99
CA GLU A 26 -0.30 -7.70 -3.58
C GLU A 26 1.09 -8.00 -2.99
N ARG A 27 1.58 -9.22 -3.23
CA ARG A 27 2.87 -9.70 -2.72
C ARG A 27 4.07 -8.98 -3.35
N ASP A 28 3.89 -8.43 -4.55
CA ASP A 28 4.91 -7.71 -5.32
C ASP A 28 4.66 -6.20 -5.36
N ASP A 29 3.61 -5.70 -4.70
CA ASP A 29 3.33 -4.27 -4.68
C ASP A 29 4.35 -3.56 -3.81
N LYS A 30 5.21 -2.81 -4.49
CA LYS A 30 6.31 -2.03 -3.91
C LYS A 30 5.83 -0.80 -3.13
N LEU A 31 4.52 -0.56 -3.07
CA LEU A 31 3.90 0.61 -2.45
C LEU A 31 3.07 0.19 -1.22
N PRO A 32 3.57 0.46 0.01
CA PRO A 32 2.78 0.31 1.21
C PRO A 32 1.68 1.38 1.25
N PHE A 33 0.46 1.01 1.63
CA PHE A 33 -0.57 1.96 2.02
C PHE A 33 -0.77 1.93 3.54
N ILE A 34 -1.12 3.09 4.08
CA ILE A 34 -1.34 3.26 5.51
C ILE A 34 -2.85 3.14 5.76
N ILE A 35 -3.23 2.24 6.65
CA ILE A 35 -4.61 2.01 7.07
C ILE A 35 -4.73 2.17 8.58
N ASP A 36 -5.96 2.34 9.05
CA ASP A 36 -6.24 2.29 10.48
C ASP A 36 -6.28 0.83 10.97
N LYS A 37 -5.69 0.58 12.14
CA LYS A 37 -5.65 -0.74 12.77
C LYS A 37 -7.02 -1.21 13.21
N ASP A 38 -7.88 -0.27 13.58
CA ASP A 38 -9.21 -0.54 14.14
C ASP A 38 -10.23 -0.92 13.06
N LEU A 39 -9.86 -0.88 11.77
CA LEU A 39 -10.69 -1.38 10.68
C LEU A 39 -10.96 -2.88 10.85
N SER A 40 -12.22 -3.28 10.64
CA SER A 40 -12.61 -4.69 10.63
C SER A 40 -11.98 -5.42 9.44
N VAL A 41 -11.96 -6.75 9.50
CA VAL A 41 -11.47 -7.59 8.40
C VAL A 41 -12.28 -7.33 7.12
N GLU A 42 -13.60 -7.13 7.23
CA GLU A 42 -14.47 -6.79 6.10
C GLU A 42 -14.14 -5.42 5.51
N GLU A 43 -13.91 -4.41 6.35
CA GLU A 43 -13.56 -3.06 5.91
C GLU A 43 -12.20 -3.03 5.20
N LYS A 44 -11.20 -3.72 5.76
CA LYS A 44 -9.89 -3.89 5.13
C LYS A 44 -10.02 -4.59 3.77
N ALA A 45 -10.83 -5.66 3.68
CA ALA A 45 -11.07 -6.37 2.42
C ALA A 45 -11.80 -5.50 1.38
N ALA A 46 -12.80 -4.72 1.81
CA ALA A 46 -13.52 -3.80 0.94
C ALA A 46 -12.60 -2.69 0.41
N LEU A 47 -11.75 -2.12 1.27
CA LEU A 47 -10.76 -1.12 0.88
C LEU A 47 -9.77 -1.69 -0.15
N ILE A 48 -9.21 -2.88 0.10
CA ILE A 48 -8.31 -3.54 -0.85
C ILE A 48 -9.00 -3.78 -2.19
N LYS A 49 -10.27 -4.22 -2.19
CA LYS A 49 -11.05 -4.43 -3.42
C LYS A 49 -11.25 -3.13 -4.20
N VAL A 50 -11.59 -2.04 -3.53
CA VAL A 50 -11.73 -0.71 -4.14
C VAL A 50 -10.39 -0.25 -4.71
N LEU A 51 -9.30 -0.38 -3.98
CA LEU A 51 -7.99 0.04 -4.48
C LEU A 51 -7.55 -0.80 -5.68
N LYS A 52 -7.81 -2.12 -5.67
CA LYS A 52 -7.56 -3.01 -6.81
C LYS A 52 -8.35 -2.60 -8.05
N SER A 53 -9.62 -2.22 -7.91
CA SER A 53 -10.41 -1.75 -9.06
C SER A 53 -9.94 -0.39 -9.60
N HIS A 54 -9.28 0.42 -8.78
CA HIS A 54 -8.79 1.76 -9.15
C HIS A 54 -7.26 1.83 -9.38
N LYS A 55 -6.58 0.68 -9.62
CA LYS A 55 -5.12 0.58 -9.86
C LYS A 55 -4.60 1.54 -10.95
N LYS A 56 -5.46 1.92 -11.92
CA LYS A 56 -5.14 2.89 -12.99
C LYS A 56 -5.00 4.35 -12.55
N VAL A 57 -5.46 4.72 -11.36
CA VAL A 57 -5.42 6.11 -10.86
C VAL A 57 -4.18 6.36 -10.00
N ILE A 58 -3.51 5.29 -9.56
CA ILE A 58 -2.37 5.33 -8.64
C ILE A 58 -1.03 5.20 -9.42
N ALA A 59 -1.08 4.79 -10.69
CA ALA A 59 0.08 4.64 -11.59
C ALA A 59 0.50 5.96 -12.26
#